data_AF-A0AAE1FES0-F1
#
_entry.id   AF-A0AAE1FES0-F1
#
_cell.length_a   1.000
_cell.length_b   1.000
_cell.length_c   1.000
_cell.angle_alpha   90.00
_cell.angle_beta   90.00
_cell.angle_gamma   90.00
#
_symmetry.space_group_name_H-M   'P 1'
#
loop_
_entity.id
_entity.type
_entity.pdbx_description
1 polymer ?
#
loop_
_entity_poly.entity_id
_entity_poly.type
_entity_poly.pdbx_seq_one_letter_code
_entity_poly.pdbx_strand_id
1 'polypeptide(L)'
;MCADLDPAMTPAAIVDPMDCSKYYICETDTSDPIGPASCQPETPWFNGEKCDSDQAGCCAGSSALCEPYCTIDDENDQIIDPLDCTKYYICLAVGIPSELYHLSCPSGETFDMTSGFCLVEASCITLCNSTGGGGMTTGSGDCQDTMTCTVEGSFPKCTTCQKQYFFCPTNQGEAYIMECSGDLVFNTDASYPYCVLPADCPHIP
;
A
#
# COMPACT_ATOMS: atom_id res chain seq x y z
N MET A 1 -20.74 0.80 -0.49
CA MET A 1 -19.81 0.78 -1.64
C MET A 1 -20.33 1.58 -2.84
N CYS A 2 -21.63 1.57 -3.18
CA CYS A 2 -22.22 2.58 -4.10
C CYS A 2 -23.16 3.59 -3.42
N ALA A 3 -23.47 3.42 -2.12
CA ALA A 3 -24.50 4.18 -1.40
C ALA A 3 -24.10 5.62 -1.01
N ASP A 4 -22.83 5.99 -1.19
CA ASP A 4 -22.27 7.29 -0.77
C ASP A 4 -21.93 8.20 -1.97
N LEU A 5 -22.27 7.80 -3.20
CA LEU A 5 -21.94 8.54 -4.43
C LEU A 5 -23.05 9.55 -4.81
N ASP A 6 -22.65 10.74 -5.26
CA ASP A 6 -23.57 11.81 -5.66
C ASP A 6 -24.51 11.33 -6.81
N PRO A 7 -25.84 11.34 -6.62
CA PRO A 7 -26.80 10.92 -7.64
C PRO A 7 -26.80 11.78 -8.91
N ALA A 8 -26.10 12.92 -8.95
CA ALA A 8 -25.95 13.75 -10.13
C ALA A 8 -24.93 13.21 -11.15
N MET A 9 -24.06 12.28 -10.76
CA MET A 9 -22.97 11.78 -11.60
C MET A 9 -23.30 10.34 -12.04
N THR A 10 -23.91 10.19 -13.22
CA THR A 10 -24.39 8.88 -13.70
C THR A 10 -23.88 8.52 -15.11
N PRO A 11 -23.41 7.28 -15.32
CA PRO A 11 -23.12 6.26 -14.31
C PRO A 11 -21.86 6.61 -13.51
N ALA A 12 -21.94 6.50 -12.18
CA ALA A 12 -20.76 6.59 -11.33
C ALA A 12 -19.97 5.28 -11.44
N ALA A 13 -18.67 5.36 -11.62
CA ALA A 13 -17.82 4.19 -11.70
C ALA A 13 -16.75 4.25 -10.60
N ILE A 14 -16.53 3.12 -9.95
CA ILE A 14 -15.56 2.98 -8.88
C ILE A 14 -14.40 2.12 -9.37
N VAL A 15 -13.18 2.52 -9.07
CA VAL A 15 -11.98 1.75 -9.42
C VAL A 15 -11.97 0.43 -8.63
N ASP A 16 -11.47 -0.65 -9.24
CA ASP A 16 -11.23 -1.88 -8.50
C ASP A 16 -10.10 -1.67 -7.50
N PRO A 17 -10.31 -2.02 -6.22
CA PRO A 17 -9.38 -1.67 -5.19
C PRO A 17 -8.06 -2.48 -5.21
N MET A 18 -7.91 -3.46 -6.09
CA MET A 18 -6.70 -4.28 -6.19
C MET A 18 -6.16 -4.34 -7.63
N ASP A 19 -6.87 -3.74 -8.59
CA ASP A 19 -6.54 -3.79 -10.00
C ASP A 19 -6.97 -2.49 -10.70
N CYS A 20 -6.04 -1.55 -10.80
CA CYS A 20 -6.20 -0.25 -11.44
C CYS A 20 -6.59 -0.34 -12.95
N SER A 21 -6.50 -1.52 -13.58
CA SER A 21 -7.02 -1.79 -14.93
C SER A 21 -8.47 -2.27 -14.93
N LYS A 22 -9.12 -2.34 -13.76
CA LYS A 22 -10.50 -2.73 -13.58
C LYS A 22 -11.31 -1.67 -12.83
N TYR A 23 -12.61 -1.65 -13.11
CA TYR A 23 -13.56 -0.77 -12.46
C TYR A 23 -14.93 -1.44 -12.39
N TYR A 24 -15.81 -0.89 -11.55
CA TYR A 24 -17.19 -1.31 -11.43
C TYR A 24 -18.12 -0.12 -11.69
N ILE A 25 -19.27 -0.40 -12.27
CA ILE A 25 -20.28 0.60 -12.62
C ILE A 25 -21.37 0.54 -11.56
N CYS A 26 -21.60 1.66 -10.87
CA CYS A 26 -22.73 1.82 -9.97
C CYS A 26 -23.92 2.35 -10.79
N GLU A 27 -24.95 1.51 -10.97
CA GLU A 27 -26.24 1.95 -11.49
C GLU A 27 -27.13 2.44 -10.35
N THR A 28 -27.94 3.47 -10.58
CA THR A 28 -28.80 4.08 -9.54
C THR A 28 -29.88 3.13 -9.01
N ASP A 29 -30.18 2.07 -9.75
CA ASP A 29 -31.27 1.15 -9.48
C ASP A 29 -30.81 -0.14 -8.79
N THR A 30 -29.49 -0.33 -8.61
CA THR A 30 -28.92 -1.51 -7.95
C THR A 30 -28.01 -1.13 -6.79
N SER A 31 -28.17 -1.81 -5.66
CA SER A 31 -27.27 -1.66 -4.50
C SER A 31 -25.87 -2.23 -4.77
N ASP A 32 -25.80 -3.16 -5.71
CA ASP A 32 -24.60 -3.89 -6.08
C ASP A 32 -23.96 -3.29 -7.33
N PRO A 33 -22.63 -3.10 -7.34
CA PRO A 33 -21.90 -2.61 -8.50
C PRO A 33 -21.81 -3.67 -9.61
N ILE A 34 -21.92 -3.24 -10.87
CA ILE A 34 -21.79 -4.09 -12.06
C ILE A 34 -20.31 -4.14 -12.48
N GLY A 35 -19.69 -5.32 -12.45
CA GLY A 35 -18.28 -5.48 -12.85
C GLY A 35 -17.67 -6.84 -12.44
N PRO A 36 -16.32 -6.97 -12.52
CA PRO A 36 -15.38 -5.94 -12.95
C PRO A 36 -15.37 -5.77 -14.49
N ALA A 37 -15.43 -4.51 -14.93
CA ALA A 37 -15.08 -4.11 -16.29
C ALA A 37 -13.56 -3.84 -16.37
N SER A 38 -12.98 -3.89 -17.57
CA SER A 38 -11.54 -3.68 -17.76
C SER A 38 -11.25 -2.58 -18.76
N CYS A 39 -10.22 -1.80 -18.47
CA CYS A 39 -9.67 -0.80 -19.37
C CYS A 39 -8.95 -1.43 -20.58
N GLN A 40 -8.90 -0.70 -21.68
CA GLN A 40 -8.20 -1.13 -22.89
C GLN A 40 -6.67 -0.97 -22.73
N PRO A 41 -5.84 -1.75 -23.43
CA PRO A 41 -4.38 -1.67 -23.33
C PRO A 41 -3.77 -0.30 -23.64
N GLU A 42 -4.43 0.50 -24.48
CA GLU A 42 -3.99 1.84 -24.88
C GLU A 42 -4.26 2.91 -23.81
N THR A 43 -5.20 2.64 -22.92
CA THR A 43 -5.58 3.48 -21.78
C THR A 43 -5.81 2.58 -20.58
N PRO A 44 -4.77 1.93 -20.02
CA PRO A 44 -4.95 0.79 -19.14
C PRO A 44 -5.33 1.16 -17.69
N TRP A 45 -5.57 2.43 -17.40
CA TRP A 45 -5.68 2.95 -16.04
C TRP A 45 -7.03 3.65 -15.82
N PHE A 46 -7.87 3.15 -14.92
CA PHE A 46 -9.13 3.80 -14.58
C PHE A 46 -8.96 4.90 -13.51
N ASN A 47 -9.18 6.16 -13.89
CA ASN A 47 -8.93 7.31 -13.02
C ASN A 47 -10.09 7.69 -12.07
N GLY A 48 -11.12 6.84 -11.94
CA GLY A 48 -12.35 7.14 -11.20
C GLY A 48 -13.49 7.67 -12.08
N GLU A 49 -13.20 8.15 -13.29
CA GLU A 49 -14.22 8.55 -14.26
C GLU A 49 -14.13 7.74 -15.56
N LYS A 50 -12.91 7.56 -16.07
CA LYS A 50 -12.63 6.94 -17.37
C LYS A 50 -11.30 6.20 -17.35
N CYS A 51 -11.14 5.31 -18.34
CA CYS A 51 -9.85 4.74 -18.67
C CYS A 51 -8.97 5.81 -19.33
N ASP A 52 -7.76 5.98 -18.83
CA ASP A 52 -6.74 6.89 -19.33
C ASP A 52 -5.38 6.18 -19.46
N SER A 53 -4.45 6.85 -20.11
CA SER A 53 -3.04 6.47 -20.25
C SER A 53 -2.19 6.89 -19.05
N ASP A 54 -2.71 7.78 -18.21
CA ASP A 54 -2.02 8.27 -17.02
C ASP A 54 -2.23 7.34 -15.82
N GLN A 55 -1.16 6.64 -15.44
CA GLN A 55 -1.14 5.74 -14.29
C GLN A 55 -1.33 6.50 -12.97
N ALA A 56 -0.94 7.78 -12.90
CA ALA A 56 -1.01 8.56 -11.67
C ALA A 56 -2.44 9.02 -11.34
N GLY A 57 -3.28 9.23 -12.37
CA GLY A 57 -4.71 9.45 -12.17
C GLY A 57 -5.43 8.19 -11.69
N CYS A 58 -4.80 7.03 -11.86
CA CYS A 58 -5.30 5.77 -11.38
C CYS A 58 -5.05 5.65 -9.89
N CYS A 59 -6.14 5.54 -9.12
CA CYS A 59 -6.11 5.02 -7.77
C CYS A 59 -5.74 6.04 -6.68
N ALA A 60 -6.63 7.01 -6.44
CA ALA A 60 -6.86 7.61 -5.12
C ALA A 60 -7.36 6.58 -4.06
N GLY A 61 -7.15 5.27 -4.24
CA GLY A 61 -7.85 4.27 -3.44
C GLY A 61 -7.33 2.83 -3.42
N SER A 62 -6.21 2.45 -4.05
CA SER A 62 -5.96 0.99 -4.12
C SER A 62 -4.59 0.38 -4.40
N SER A 63 -3.72 0.99 -5.18
CA SER A 63 -2.34 0.50 -5.35
C SER A 63 -1.34 1.61 -5.70
N ALA A 64 -1.85 2.79 -6.09
CA ALA A 64 -1.14 4.06 -6.09
C ALA A 64 -1.34 4.87 -4.79
N LEU A 65 -2.05 4.30 -3.79
CA LEU A 65 -2.36 4.98 -2.52
C LEU A 65 -1.12 5.41 -1.72
N CYS A 66 0.07 4.92 -2.06
CA CYS A 66 1.27 5.19 -1.28
C CYS A 66 2.09 6.36 -1.85
N GLU A 67 1.59 6.98 -2.93
CA GLU A 67 2.11 8.22 -3.47
C GLU A 67 1.00 9.27 -3.33
N PRO A 68 1.22 10.34 -2.54
CA PRO A 68 0.19 11.34 -2.31
C PRO A 68 -0.17 12.04 -3.64
N TYR A 69 -1.44 12.38 -3.82
CA TYR A 69 -1.92 13.05 -5.02
C TYR A 69 -3.02 14.06 -4.67
N CYS A 70 -2.85 15.29 -5.14
CA CYS A 70 -3.80 16.39 -5.03
C CYS A 70 -4.72 16.41 -6.26
N THR A 71 -6.02 16.37 -6.02
CA THR A 71 -7.03 16.59 -7.07
C THR A 71 -7.32 18.09 -7.24
N ILE A 72 -8.22 18.43 -8.17
CA ILE A 72 -8.65 19.82 -8.37
C ILE A 72 -9.43 20.38 -7.17
N ASP A 73 -10.07 19.49 -6.42
CA ASP A 73 -10.86 19.87 -5.24
C ASP A 73 -9.99 20.05 -3.99
N ASP A 74 -8.76 19.54 -4.00
CA ASP A 74 -7.79 19.67 -2.91
C ASP A 74 -6.94 20.95 -3.02
N GLU A 75 -7.16 21.82 -4.02
CA GLU A 75 -6.30 22.99 -4.22
C GLU A 75 -6.40 23.97 -3.04
N ASN A 76 -5.27 24.18 -2.37
CA ASN A 76 -5.08 24.93 -1.12
C ASN A 76 -5.57 24.22 0.15
N ASP A 77 -5.95 22.95 0.06
CA ASP A 77 -6.33 22.10 1.19
C ASP A 77 -5.18 21.19 1.65
N GLN A 78 -5.43 20.47 2.74
CA GLN A 78 -4.50 19.53 3.34
C GLN A 78 -4.97 18.10 3.09
N ILE A 79 -4.06 17.25 2.63
CA ILE A 79 -4.30 15.82 2.45
C ILE A 79 -3.39 15.01 3.36
N ILE A 80 -3.87 13.86 3.82
CA ILE A 80 -3.10 12.97 4.69
C ILE A 80 -1.83 12.46 3.98
N ASP A 81 -0.74 12.28 4.72
CA ASP A 81 0.34 11.43 4.23
C ASP A 81 -0.14 9.97 4.29
N PRO A 82 -0.24 9.28 3.14
CA PRO A 82 -0.72 7.91 3.13
C PRO A 82 0.14 6.96 3.97
N LEU A 83 1.41 7.26 4.19
CA LEU A 83 2.37 6.42 4.93
C LEU A 83 2.51 6.82 6.41
N ASP A 84 2.08 8.02 6.80
CA ASP A 84 2.26 8.54 8.16
C ASP A 84 1.06 9.40 8.59
N CYS A 85 0.21 8.85 9.46
CA CYS A 85 -0.96 9.55 9.99
C CYS A 85 -0.63 10.81 10.83
N THR A 86 0.64 11.03 11.17
CA THR A 86 1.12 12.23 11.87
C THR A 86 1.63 13.30 10.91
N LYS A 87 1.53 13.07 9.60
CA LYS A 87 1.94 13.99 8.56
C LYS A 87 0.83 14.23 7.54
N TYR A 88 0.98 15.33 6.82
CA TYR A 88 0.07 15.77 5.77
C TYR A 88 0.82 16.60 4.74
N TYR A 89 0.22 16.75 3.57
CA TYR A 89 0.70 17.62 2.50
C TYR A 89 -0.24 18.80 2.32
N ILE A 90 0.33 19.96 1.96
CA ILE A 90 -0.47 21.09 1.45
C ILE A 90 -0.47 21.03 -0.07
N CYS A 91 -1.66 20.94 -0.64
CA CYS A 91 -1.87 20.91 -2.08
C CYS A 91 -1.87 22.33 -2.64
N LEU A 92 -0.91 22.67 -3.49
CA LEU A 92 -0.85 23.99 -4.16
C LEU A 92 -1.22 23.94 -5.65
N ALA A 93 -1.27 22.73 -6.21
CA ALA A 93 -1.66 22.46 -7.59
C ALA A 93 -2.09 20.99 -7.69
N VAL A 94 -2.87 20.67 -8.72
CA VAL A 94 -3.24 19.29 -9.07
C VAL A 94 -1.98 18.48 -9.40
N GLY A 95 -1.89 17.26 -8.88
CA GLY A 95 -0.76 16.37 -9.09
C GLY A 95 -0.11 15.89 -7.78
N ILE A 96 1.09 15.33 -7.90
CA ILE A 96 1.88 14.90 -6.74
C ILE A 96 2.31 16.15 -5.94
N PRO A 97 1.99 16.24 -4.63
CA PRO A 97 2.40 17.35 -3.80
C PRO A 97 3.91 17.38 -3.61
N SER A 98 4.44 18.58 -3.38
CA SER A 98 5.88 18.76 -3.14
C SER A 98 6.25 18.40 -1.71
N GLU A 99 7.35 17.68 -1.53
CA GLU A 99 7.97 17.41 -0.22
C GLU A 99 8.31 18.68 0.59
N LEU A 100 8.44 19.84 -0.07
CA LEU A 100 8.62 21.12 0.63
C LEU A 100 7.40 21.51 1.47
N TYR A 101 6.22 20.97 1.14
CA TYR A 101 4.96 21.20 1.83
C TYR A 101 4.44 19.94 2.52
N HIS A 102 5.35 18.99 2.79
CA HIS A 102 5.11 17.82 3.61
C HIS A 102 5.39 18.19 5.07
N LEU A 103 4.34 18.29 5.89
CA LEU A 103 4.39 18.83 7.24
C LEU A 103 3.94 17.79 8.26
N SER A 104 4.45 17.92 9.49
CA SER A 104 4.05 17.08 10.62
C SER A 104 3.02 17.80 11.48
N CYS A 105 2.08 17.04 12.03
CA CYS A 105 1.18 17.49 13.07
C CYS A 105 1.97 17.91 14.33
N PRO A 106 1.42 18.84 15.13
CA PRO A 106 1.92 19.12 16.47
C PRO A 106 2.05 17.85 17.33
N SER A 107 2.97 17.86 18.29
CA SER A 107 3.26 16.67 19.09
C SER A 107 2.02 16.18 19.86
N GLY A 108 1.62 14.94 19.59
CA GLY A 108 0.45 14.30 20.21
C GLY A 108 -0.84 14.44 19.42
N GLU A 109 -0.79 15.04 18.22
CA GLU A 109 -1.92 15.13 17.29
C GLU A 109 -1.71 14.22 16.07
N THR A 110 -2.82 13.81 15.46
CA THR A 110 -2.88 13.00 14.24
C THR A 110 -3.78 13.69 13.23
N PHE A 111 -3.50 13.52 11.94
CA PHE A 111 -4.27 14.13 10.89
C PHE A 111 -5.61 13.40 10.70
N ASP A 112 -6.72 14.13 10.85
CA ASP A 112 -8.05 13.60 10.59
C ASP A 112 -8.50 13.99 9.17
N MET A 113 -8.65 12.98 8.31
CA MET A 113 -9.10 13.17 6.93
C MET A 113 -10.52 13.76 6.83
N THR A 114 -11.34 13.59 7.87
CA THR A 114 -12.73 14.07 7.86
C THR A 114 -12.79 15.59 8.02
N SER A 115 -11.97 16.12 8.92
CA SER A 115 -11.91 17.55 9.20
C SER A 115 -10.84 18.28 8.39
N GLY A 116 -9.82 17.58 7.90
CA GLY A 116 -8.67 18.17 7.20
C GLY A 116 -7.65 18.82 8.13
N PHE A 117 -7.63 18.45 9.42
CA PHE A 117 -6.76 19.06 10.44
C PHE A 117 -6.15 18.03 11.40
N CYS A 118 -5.06 18.43 12.05
CA CYS A 118 -4.46 17.68 13.14
C CYS A 118 -5.29 17.82 14.43
N LEU A 119 -5.61 16.70 15.07
CA LEU A 119 -6.39 16.64 16.32
C LEU A 119 -5.77 15.64 17.30
N VAL A 120 -5.89 15.91 18.61
CA VAL A 120 -5.32 15.06 19.68
C VAL A 120 -6.01 13.69 19.78
N GLU A 121 -7.31 13.63 19.49
CA GLU A 121 -8.12 12.40 19.62
C GLU A 121 -8.48 11.78 18.27
N ALA A 122 -7.85 12.21 17.19
CA ALA A 122 -8.08 11.61 15.88
C ALA A 122 -7.46 10.20 15.81
N SER A 123 -8.16 9.30 15.13
CA SER A 123 -7.64 7.96 14.89
C SER A 123 -6.47 8.03 13.91
N CYS A 124 -5.33 7.45 14.29
CA CYS A 124 -4.21 7.29 13.36
C CYS A 124 -4.58 6.26 12.30
N ILE A 125 -4.89 6.72 11.10
CA ILE A 125 -5.22 5.88 9.95
C ILE A 125 -4.15 6.13 8.89
N THR A 126 -3.28 5.15 8.67
CA THR A 126 -2.35 5.14 7.52
C THR A 126 -3.04 4.42 6.36
N LEU A 127 -3.25 5.12 5.25
CA LEU A 127 -3.90 4.56 4.05
C LEU A 127 -3.03 3.50 3.38
N CYS A 128 -1.73 3.73 3.43
CA CYS A 128 -0.72 2.76 3.13
C CYS A 128 0.01 2.40 4.41
N ASN A 129 0.07 1.11 4.69
CA ASN A 129 1.01 0.63 5.67
C ASN A 129 2.40 0.75 5.03
N SER A 130 3.10 1.86 5.27
CA SER A 130 4.55 1.79 5.23
C SER A 130 4.89 0.74 6.27
N THR A 131 5.34 -0.43 5.82
CA THR A 131 5.91 -1.39 6.75
C THR A 131 7.08 -0.66 7.42
N GLY A 132 6.89 -0.29 8.69
CA GLY A 132 7.76 0.63 9.44
C GLY A 132 6.95 1.79 10.04
N GLY A 133 6.21 1.66 11.13
CA GLY A 133 6.51 0.90 12.34
C GLY A 133 6.80 1.87 13.49
N GLY A 134 5.99 1.83 14.56
CA GLY A 134 6.17 2.71 15.72
C GLY A 134 5.69 2.18 17.06
N GLY A 135 5.33 0.89 17.14
CA GLY A 135 5.19 0.17 18.41
C GLY A 135 6.46 -0.63 18.68
N MET A 136 7.29 -0.13 19.58
CA MET A 136 8.59 -0.66 19.95
C MET A 136 8.53 -2.12 20.45
N THR A 137 8.96 -3.08 19.63
CA THR A 137 9.78 -4.21 20.11
C THR A 137 10.87 -4.50 19.08
N THR A 138 12.06 -3.97 19.35
CA THR A 138 13.38 -4.49 18.92
C THR A 138 13.44 -5.25 17.60
N GLY A 139 13.75 -4.52 16.52
CA GLY A 139 14.51 -4.99 15.35
C GLY A 139 13.87 -6.10 14.51
N SER A 140 13.11 -5.73 13.49
CA SER A 140 12.74 -6.64 12.39
C SER A 140 12.49 -5.81 11.13
N GLY A 141 13.38 -5.89 10.13
CA GLY A 141 13.14 -5.27 8.82
C GLY A 141 12.00 -5.97 8.09
N ASP A 142 11.38 -5.35 7.09
CA ASP A 142 10.10 -5.74 6.46
C ASP A 142 9.91 -7.25 6.31
N CYS A 143 9.30 -7.86 7.33
CA CYS A 143 9.03 -9.28 7.39
C CYS A 143 7.57 -9.53 7.06
N GLN A 144 7.31 -10.48 6.18
CA GLN A 144 5.97 -11.02 5.97
C GLN A 144 5.70 -12.09 7.01
N ASP A 145 4.49 -12.14 7.57
CA ASP A 145 4.11 -13.20 8.51
C ASP A 145 3.44 -14.39 7.83
N THR A 146 3.06 -14.25 6.56
CA THR A 146 2.44 -15.31 5.76
C THR A 146 2.98 -15.33 4.34
N MET A 147 3.09 -16.54 3.78
CA MET A 147 3.48 -16.77 2.39
C MET A 147 2.76 -18.03 1.88
N THR A 148 2.30 -17.99 0.63
CA THR A 148 1.78 -19.18 -0.07
C THR A 148 2.89 -19.79 -0.91
N CYS A 149 3.09 -21.09 -0.75
CA CYS A 149 4.08 -21.86 -1.48
C CYS A 149 3.65 -22.05 -2.92
N THR A 150 4.46 -21.52 -3.84
CA THR A 150 4.34 -21.76 -5.28
C THR A 150 5.43 -22.70 -5.79
N VAL A 151 6.52 -22.84 -5.04
CA VAL A 151 7.68 -23.70 -5.33
C VAL A 151 8.20 -24.28 -4.01
N GLU A 152 8.72 -25.50 -4.06
CA GLU A 152 9.39 -26.14 -2.93
C GLU A 152 10.73 -25.46 -2.63
N GLY A 153 11.01 -25.16 -1.36
CA GLY A 153 12.26 -24.52 -0.97
C GLY A 153 12.16 -23.63 0.26
N SER A 154 13.23 -22.86 0.50
CA SER A 154 13.32 -21.90 1.58
C SER A 154 13.34 -20.49 1.01
N PHE A 155 12.62 -19.56 1.62
CA PHE A 155 12.44 -18.20 1.13
C PHE A 155 12.61 -17.19 2.27
N PRO A 156 13.15 -16.00 1.99
CA PRO A 156 13.34 -15.01 3.04
C PRO A 156 11.98 -14.57 3.58
N LYS A 157 11.84 -14.56 4.92
CA LYS A 157 10.67 -13.97 5.57
C LYS A 157 10.66 -12.46 5.37
N CYS A 158 11.84 -11.85 5.22
CA CYS A 158 12.03 -10.42 5.27
C CYS A 158 12.93 -9.89 4.17
N THR A 159 12.80 -8.61 3.83
CA THR A 159 13.67 -7.92 2.86
C THR A 159 15.10 -7.73 3.37
N THR A 160 15.29 -7.82 4.68
CA THR A 160 16.59 -7.83 5.37
C THR A 160 16.88 -9.23 5.92
N CYS A 161 18.16 -9.60 6.08
CA CYS A 161 18.47 -10.90 6.67
C CYS A 161 18.05 -10.94 8.14
N GLN A 162 17.04 -11.75 8.41
CA GLN A 162 16.55 -12.05 9.74
C GLN A 162 16.72 -13.53 10.02
N LYS A 163 16.61 -13.95 11.28
CA LYS A 163 16.72 -15.38 11.63
C LYS A 163 15.58 -16.21 11.06
N GLN A 164 14.40 -15.61 10.90
CA GLN A 164 13.20 -16.30 10.46
C GLN A 164 13.11 -16.33 8.93
N TYR A 165 12.63 -17.46 8.40
CA TYR A 165 12.45 -17.70 6.97
C TYR A 165 11.25 -18.62 6.73
N PHE A 166 10.74 -18.62 5.50
CA PHE A 166 9.66 -19.50 5.07
C PHE A 166 10.21 -20.80 4.50
N PHE A 167 9.63 -21.93 4.89
CA PHE A 167 9.92 -23.24 4.33
C PHE A 167 8.66 -23.82 3.68
N CYS A 168 8.79 -24.15 2.40
CA CYS A 168 7.76 -24.74 1.58
C CYS A 168 8.12 -26.21 1.29
N PRO A 169 7.48 -27.18 1.97
CA PRO A 169 7.73 -28.61 1.72
C PRO A 169 7.05 -29.11 0.44
N THR A 170 6.03 -28.40 -0.04
CA THR A 170 5.29 -28.69 -1.28
C THR A 170 5.09 -27.40 -2.06
N ASN A 171 4.83 -27.51 -3.37
CA ASN A 171 4.54 -26.39 -4.26
C ASN A 171 3.10 -25.85 -4.17
N GLN A 172 2.35 -26.24 -3.12
CA GLN A 172 0.99 -25.78 -2.84
C GLN A 172 0.78 -25.76 -1.33
N GLY A 173 0.16 -24.69 -0.82
CA GLY A 173 -0.19 -24.53 0.60
C GLY A 173 0.46 -23.32 1.25
N GLU A 174 0.28 -23.19 2.57
CA GLU A 174 0.93 -22.17 3.38
C GLU A 174 2.37 -22.56 3.74
N ALA A 175 3.27 -21.59 3.76
CA ALA A 175 4.65 -21.81 4.16
C ALA A 175 4.78 -21.95 5.68
N TYR A 176 5.70 -22.80 6.12
CA TYR A 176 6.07 -22.92 7.53
C TYR A 176 7.12 -21.88 7.89
N ILE A 177 6.94 -21.16 8.99
CA ILE A 177 7.98 -20.28 9.52
C ILE A 177 9.02 -21.12 10.25
N MET A 178 10.27 -21.01 9.82
CA MET A 178 11.44 -21.68 10.38
C MET A 178 12.47 -20.64 10.84
N GLU A 179 13.39 -21.04 11.71
CA GLU A 179 14.42 -20.16 12.26
C GLU A 179 15.83 -20.74 12.05
N CYS A 180 16.77 -19.90 11.63
CA CYS A 180 18.18 -20.25 11.48
C CYS A 180 18.80 -20.64 12.83
N SER A 181 19.67 -21.65 12.81
CA SER A 181 20.35 -22.13 14.03
C SER A 181 21.43 -21.17 14.51
N GLY A 182 21.55 -21.01 15.84
CA GLY A 182 22.57 -20.16 16.45
C GLY A 182 22.37 -18.68 16.12
N ASP A 183 23.44 -18.00 15.72
CA ASP A 183 23.45 -16.57 15.37
C ASP A 183 23.40 -16.29 13.87
N LEU A 184 23.04 -17.29 13.06
CA LEU A 184 22.91 -17.16 11.62
C LEU A 184 21.62 -16.42 11.25
N VAL A 185 21.62 -15.77 10.10
CA VAL A 185 20.46 -15.09 9.49
C VAL A 185 20.20 -15.66 8.10
N PHE A 186 18.95 -15.63 7.66
CA PHE A 186 18.56 -16.16 6.35
C PHE A 186 18.92 -15.17 5.25
N ASN A 187 19.63 -15.64 4.23
CA ASN A 187 20.04 -14.81 3.11
C ASN A 187 18.84 -14.38 2.24
N THR A 188 18.83 -13.12 1.82
CA THR A 188 17.76 -12.57 0.97
C THR A 188 18.01 -12.74 -0.53
N ASP A 189 19.22 -13.16 -0.94
CA ASP A 189 19.50 -13.55 -2.33
C ASP A 189 18.90 -14.92 -2.64
N ALA A 190 17.95 -14.94 -3.60
CA ALA A 190 17.27 -16.15 -4.06
C ALA A 190 18.21 -17.20 -4.67
N SER A 191 19.43 -16.82 -5.09
CA SER A 191 20.45 -17.73 -5.61
C SER A 191 21.11 -18.56 -4.51
N TYR A 192 21.03 -18.11 -3.25
CA TYR A 192 21.67 -18.72 -2.09
C TYR A 192 20.73 -18.76 -0.87
N PRO A 193 19.59 -19.49 -0.93
CA PRO A 193 18.53 -19.46 0.09
C PRO A 193 18.85 -20.34 1.31
N TYR A 194 19.91 -20.00 2.03
CA TYR A 194 20.33 -20.68 3.26
C TYR A 194 20.80 -19.67 4.33
N CYS A 195 20.95 -20.16 5.56
CA CYS A 195 21.40 -19.36 6.69
C CYS A 195 22.90 -19.05 6.58
N VAL A 196 23.27 -17.76 6.66
CA VAL A 196 24.63 -17.22 6.58
C VAL A 196 24.97 -16.43 7.84
N LEU A 197 26.26 -16.07 8.01
CA LEU A 197 26.65 -15.13 9.07
C LEU A 197 26.05 -13.75 8.78
N PRO A 198 25.65 -12.98 9.81
CA PRO A 198 25.12 -11.62 9.62
C PRO A 198 26.04 -10.69 8.80
N ALA A 199 27.36 -10.87 8.92
CA ALA A 199 28.35 -10.11 8.17
C ALA A 199 28.39 -10.45 6.66
N ASP A 200 27.90 -11.62 6.28
CA ASP A 200 27.87 -12.10 4.91
C ASP A 200 26.52 -11.82 4.23
N CYS A 201 25.64 -11.01 4.84
CA CYS A 201 24.34 -10.68 4.29
C CYS A 201 24.33 -9.36 3.48
N PRO A 202 23.71 -9.30 2.29
CA PRO A 202 23.28 -10.45 1.47
C PRO A 202 24.51 -11.15 0.86
N HIS A 203 24.50 -12.49 0.86
CA HIS A 203 25.67 -13.25 0.39
C HIS A 203 25.65 -13.31 -1.13
N ILE A 204 26.61 -12.61 -1.75
CA ILE A 204 26.86 -12.61 -3.18
C ILE A 204 28.32 -13.06 -3.37
N PRO A 205 28.56 -14.32 -3.78
CA PRO A 205 29.92 -14.86 -3.93
C PRO A 205 30.68 -14.35 -5.15
#